data_AF-A0A929DM64-F1
#
_entry.id   AF-A0A929DM64-F1
#
_cell.length_a   1.000
_cell.length_b   1.000
_cell.length_c   1.000
_cell.angle_alpha   90.00
_cell.angle_beta   90.00
_cell.angle_gamma   90.00
#
_symmetry.space_group_name_H-M   'P 1'
#
loop_
_entity.id
_entity.type
_entity.pdbx_description
1 polymer ?
#
loop_
_entity_poly.entity_id
_entity_poly.type
_entity_poly.pdbx_seq_one_letter_code
_entity_poly.pdbx_strand_id
1 'polypeptide(L)' 'MPKLKSKVVEGDKFFYSVSFDIDDFIGDGVWWLGIYDSHRNKIYDKPLASSMGKSDMYRIEDIIKQEFLTYR' A
#
# COMPACT_ATOMS: atom_id res chain seq x y z
N MET A 1 -16.19 -2.87 -0.26
CA MET A 1 -15.00 -2.34 -0.95
C MET A 1 -14.07 -1.71 0.08
N PRO A 2 -12.76 -2.00 0.07
CA PRO A 2 -11.82 -1.37 1.00
C PRO A 2 -11.78 0.14 0.78
N LYS A 3 -11.69 0.91 1.87
CA LYS A 3 -11.68 2.39 1.82
C LYS A 3 -10.34 2.87 1.28
N LEU A 4 -10.33 3.28 0.01
CA LEU A 4 -9.14 3.85 -0.63
C LEU A 4 -8.80 5.23 -0.07
N LYS A 5 -7.53 5.43 0.27
CA LYS A 5 -6.95 6.72 0.63
C LYS A 5 -6.13 7.22 -0.57
N SER A 6 -6.22 8.52 -0.88
CA SER A 6 -5.39 9.10 -1.95
C SER A 6 -4.06 9.62 -1.40
N LYS A 7 -3.01 9.53 -2.20
CA LYS A 7 -1.71 10.15 -1.91
C LYS A 7 -1.11 10.69 -3.21
N VAL A 8 -0.51 11.88 -3.13
CA VAL A 8 0.28 12.44 -4.23
C VAL A 8 1.74 12.21 -3.93
N VAL A 9 2.47 11.61 -4.88
CA VAL A 9 3.90 11.31 -4.77
C VAL A 9 4.56 11.87 -6.02
N GLU A 10 5.47 12.82 -5.86
CA GLU A 10 6.21 13.46 -6.97
C GLU A 10 5.31 14.03 -8.09
N GLY A 11 4.13 14.53 -7.72
CA GLY A 11 3.16 15.10 -8.65
C GLY A 11 2.15 14.10 -9.22
N ASP A 12 2.40 12.80 -9.09
CA ASP A 12 1.47 11.75 -9.52
C ASP A 12 0.51 11.36 -8.39
N LYS A 13 -0.74 11.12 -8.76
CA LYS A 13 -1.79 10.71 -7.81
C LYS A 13 -1.94 9.19 -7.81
N PHE A 14 -1.81 8.62 -6.61
CA PHE A 14 -2.06 7.21 -6.32
C PHE A 14 -3.21 7.07 -5.31
N PHE A 15 -3.79 5.87 -5.27
CA PHE A 15 -4.65 5.46 -4.18
C PHE A 15 -4.06 4.22 -3.50
N TYR A 16 -4.37 4.04 -2.23
CA TYR A 16 -3.95 2.86 -1.50
C TYR A 16 -5.03 2.38 -0.53
N SER A 17 -5.04 1.08 -0.28
CA SER A 17 -5.81 0.44 0.78
C SER A 17 -4.87 -0.39 1.63
N VAL A 18 -5.12 -0.40 2.94
CA VAL A 18 -4.48 -1.34 3.85
C VAL A 18 -5.57 -2.14 4.54
N SER A 19 -5.47 -3.46 4.48
CA SER A 19 -6.36 -4.41 5.15
C SER A 19 -5.54 -5.32 6.05
N PHE A 20 -6.13 -5.79 7.14
CA PHE A 20 -5.53 -6.84 7.96
C PHE A 20 -6.19 -8.15 7.54
N ASP A 21 -5.39 -9.10 7.06
CA ASP A 21 -5.86 -10.44 6.77
C ASP A 21 -5.46 -11.35 7.92
N ILE A 22 -6.43 -12.04 8.52
CA ILE A 22 -6.17 -13.00 9.59
C ILE A 22 -6.22 -14.36 8.92
N ASP A 23 -5.06 -14.93 8.65
CA ASP A 23 -4.98 -16.27 8.10
C ASP A 23 -5.32 -17.26 9.24
N ASP A 24 -6.37 -18.08 9.04
CA ASP A 24 -6.93 -19.01 10.03
C ASP A 24 -5.94 -20.09 10.53
N PHE A 25 -4.73 -20.15 9.96
CA PHE A 25 -3.73 -21.20 10.20
C PHE A 25 -2.60 -20.85 11.20
N ILE A 26 -2.24 -19.58 11.40
CA ILE A 26 -1.02 -19.21 12.17
C ILE A 26 -1.29 -18.20 13.30
N GLY A 27 -2.48 -17.62 13.40
CA GLY A 27 -2.83 -16.70 14.50
C GLY A 27 -2.13 -15.33 14.45
N ASP A 28 -1.14 -15.16 13.59
CA ASP A 28 -0.48 -13.89 13.29
C ASP A 28 -1.08 -13.33 11.99
N GLY A 29 -2.00 -12.37 12.12
CA GLY A 29 -2.54 -11.69 10.95
C GLY A 29 -1.50 -10.83 10.24
N VAL A 30 -1.66 -10.67 8.93
CA VAL A 30 -0.74 -9.96 8.05
C VAL A 30 -1.44 -8.72 7.51
N TRP A 31 -0.77 -7.57 7.60
CA TRP A 31 -1.23 -6.38 6.90
C TRP A 31 -1.01 -6.54 5.40
N TRP A 32 -1.99 -6.14 4.60
CA TRP A 32 -1.97 -6.26 3.15
C TRP A 32 -2.08 -4.87 2.52
N LEU A 33 -1.14 -4.52 1.65
CA LEU A 33 -1.10 -3.24 0.96
C LEU A 33 -1.53 -3.39 -0.50
N GLY A 34 -2.64 -2.73 -0.85
CA GLY A 34 -3.03 -2.52 -2.23
C GLY A 34 -2.70 -1.09 -2.66
N ILE A 35 -2.01 -0.91 -3.79
CA ILE A 35 -1.78 0.40 -4.42
C ILE A 35 -2.47 0.41 -5.78
N TYR A 36 -3.03 1.56 -6.13
CA TYR A 36 -3.82 1.78 -7.32
C TYR A 36 -3.34 3.05 -8.03
N ASP A 37 -3.40 3.04 -9.35
CA ASP A 37 -3.09 4.19 -10.20
C ASP A 37 -4.16 5.30 -10.07
N SER A 38 -3.97 6.39 -10.81
CA SER A 38 -4.92 7.52 -10.86
C SER A 38 -6.31 7.15 -11.38
N HIS A 39 -6.43 6.06 -12.15
CA HIS A 39 -7.69 5.51 -12.67
C HIS A 39 -8.30 4.46 -11.73
N ARG A 40 -7.70 4.23 -10.55
CA ARG A 40 -8.10 3.23 -9.55
C ARG A 40 -7.91 1.78 -10.01
N ASN A 41 -7.05 1.54 -11.00
CA ASN A 41 -6.62 0.18 -11.33
C ASN A 41 -5.58 -0.27 -10.31
N LYS A 42 -5.71 -1.51 -9.80
CA LYS A 42 -4.74 -2.05 -8.83
C LYS A 42 -3.41 -2.35 -9.55
N ILE A 43 -2.33 -1.75 -9.09
CA ILE A 43 -0.97 -1.89 -9.65
C ILE A 43 0.01 -2.53 -8.66
N TYR A 44 -0.38 -2.66 -7.39
CA TYR A 44 0.39 -3.33 -6.35
C TYR A 44 -0.55 -4.08 -5.41
N ASP A 45 -0.18 -5.30 -5.04
CA ASP A 45 -0.97 -6.15 -4.13
C ASP A 45 -0.02 -7.10 -3.41
N LYS A 46 0.53 -6.69 -2.26
CA LYS A 46 1.52 -7.48 -1.52
C LYS A 46 1.34 -7.36 0.00
N PRO A 47 1.76 -8.39 0.77
CA PRO A 47 1.78 -8.30 2.22
C PRO A 47 2.77 -7.24 2.70
N LEU A 48 2.34 -6.45 3.68
CA LEU A 48 3.14 -5.50 4.42
C LEU A 48 3.65 -6.18 5.69
N ALA A 49 4.87 -6.73 5.63
CA ALA A 49 5.49 -7.52 6.71
C ALA A 49 5.88 -6.71 7.97
N SER A 50 5.25 -5.57 8.25
CA SER A 50 5.61 -4.66 9.33
C SER A 50 4.42 -4.39 10.24
N SER A 51 4.67 -4.39 11.55
CA SER A 51 3.76 -3.84 12.56
C SER A 51 3.38 -2.41 12.16
N MET A 52 2.10 -2.19 11.85
CA MET A 52 1.61 -0.89 11.39
C MET A 52 1.67 0.16 12.51
N GLY A 53 2.30 1.31 12.24
CA GLY A 53 2.38 2.49 13.09
C GLY A 53 2.35 3.81 12.30
N LYS A 54 2.48 4.97 12.96
CA LYS A 54 2.50 6.29 12.28
C LYS A 54 3.58 6.42 11.20
N SER A 55 4.65 5.61 11.28
CA SER A 55 5.72 5.48 10.30
C SER A 55 5.28 4.88 8.94
N ASP A 56 4.09 4.30 8.84
CA ASP A 56 3.64 3.57 7.64
C ASP A 56 3.35 4.49 6.44
N MET A 57 2.99 5.76 6.68
CA MET A 57 2.71 6.70 5.59
C MET A 57 3.95 7.02 4.75
N TYR A 58 5.11 7.08 5.39
CA TYR A 58 6.40 7.26 4.70
C TYR A 58 6.77 6.00 3.93
N ARG A 59 6.52 4.82 4.54
CA ARG A 59 6.82 3.53 3.89
C ARG A 59 6.01 3.30 2.62
N ILE A 60 4.73 3.66 2.59
CA ILE A 60 3.91 3.55 1.37
C ILE A 60 4.45 4.47 0.27
N GLU A 61 4.94 5.65 0.63
CA GLU A 61 5.58 6.56 -0.34
C GLU A 61 6.88 6.00 -0.90
N ASP A 62 7.73 5.44 -0.04
CA ASP A 62 8.98 4.81 -0.44
C ASP A 62 8.72 3.62 -1.37
N ILE A 63 7.71 2.79 -1.06
CA ILE A 63 7.27 1.71 -1.96
C ILE A 63 6.82 2.27 -3.30
N ILE A 64 6.02 3.35 -3.32
CA ILE A 64 5.58 3.97 -4.57
C ILE A 64 6.78 4.48 -5.38
N LYS A 65 7.73 5.15 -4.71
CA LYS A 65 8.94 5.67 -5.37
C LYS A 65 9.80 4.53 -5.92
N GLN A 66 10.04 3.50 -5.14
CA GLN A 66 10.87 2.34 -5.52
C GLN A 66 10.25 1.55 -6.67
N GLU A 67 8.96 1.23 -6.57
CA GLU A 67 8.30 0.32 -7.52
C GLU A 67 7.82 1.03 -8.78
N PHE A 68 7.49 2.33 -8.71
CA PHE A 68 6.81 3.03 -9.82
C PHE A 68 7.54 4.28 -10.34
N LEU A 69 8.48 4.86 -9.60
CA LEU A 69 9.12 6.15 -9.98
C LEU A 69 10.65 6.09 -10.11
N THR A 70 11.30 4.98 -9.74
CA THR A 70 12.78 4.88 -9.69
C THR A 70 13.49 5.04 -11.05
N TYR A 71 12.75 4.94 -12.16
CA TYR A 71 13.29 5.06 -13.52
C TYR A 71 12.77 6.28 -14.28
N ARG A 72 12.22 7.27 -13.58
CA ARG A 72 11.73 8.53 -14.17
C ARG A 72 12.77 9.63 -14.03
#